data_AF-A0A942GSW0-F1
#
_entry.id   AF-A0A942GSW0-F1
#
_cell.length_a   1.000
_cell.length_b   1.000
_cell.length_c   1.000
_cell.angle_alpha   90.00
_cell.angle_beta   90.00
_cell.angle_gamma   90.00
#
_symmetry.space_group_name_H-M   'P 1'
#
loop_
_entity.id
_entity.type
_entity.pdbx_description
1 polymer ?
#
loop_
_entity_poly.entity_id
_entity_poly.type
_entity_poly.pdbx_seq_one_letter_code
_entity_poly.pdbx_strand_id
1 'polypeptide(L)'
;MIKIAVAQNLQTGQRANLKIVFPVVTFAIALLLHRVLPDAGNVLTRPSAYPAFLTILILLYLFWVAVTLFVPKLSNGLLQRAPIFAAIFLVLALWDLVTLKLRLIPLPFFPEPGRVLAVYLDDWGMLGTSLLHSLRLQFTGYFLGAAFGLLAGIGMGWSKKVGYWFTPLVKMLGPIPATAWIPVALTIFPTSFSASVFLVALAVWFPVTIMSSSGIAGVPNAYFDVARTLGADNRFLIFKVAIPAALPLIFIGLFMGLTTSFLALIVAEMLGVKAGLGWYISWAQSWAEYDKVYAVLIIISLVFSNLITILFEVRDRVLIWQKGVVKW
;
A
#
# COMPACT_ATOMS: atom_id res chain seq x y z
N MET A 1 -3.40 -19.27 47.89
CA MET A 1 -2.82 -18.84 46.60
C MET A 1 -3.20 -19.74 45.42
N ILE A 2 -3.14 -21.07 45.52
CA ILE A 2 -3.42 -22.00 44.39
C ILE A 2 -4.86 -21.87 43.83
N LYS A 3 -5.88 -21.70 44.68
CA LYS A 3 -7.28 -21.52 44.22
C LYS A 3 -7.53 -20.23 43.44
N ILE A 4 -6.78 -19.16 43.72
CA ILE A 4 -6.89 -17.87 43.02
C ILE A 4 -6.24 -17.98 41.63
N ALA A 5 -5.09 -18.66 41.54
CA ALA A 5 -4.42 -18.91 40.26
C ALA A 5 -5.26 -19.81 39.33
N VAL A 6 -5.93 -20.84 39.86
CA VAL A 6 -6.82 -21.72 39.06
C VAL A 6 -8.08 -20.97 38.59
N ALA A 7 -8.69 -20.15 39.44
CA ALA A 7 -9.86 -19.34 39.06
C ALA A 7 -9.50 -18.26 38.01
N GLN A 8 -8.33 -17.63 38.13
CA GLN A 8 -7.82 -16.69 37.13
C GLN A 8 -7.56 -17.39 35.79
N ASN A 9 -6.99 -18.60 35.79
CA ASN A 9 -6.72 -19.38 34.58
C ASN A 9 -8.00 -19.84 33.86
N LEU A 10 -9.06 -20.16 34.62
CA LEU A 10 -10.38 -20.51 34.07
C LEU A 10 -11.08 -19.28 33.47
N GLN A 11 -10.98 -18.11 34.09
CA GLN A 11 -11.55 -16.86 33.57
C GLN A 11 -10.83 -16.37 32.31
N THR A 12 -9.51 -16.50 32.23
CA THR A 12 -8.75 -16.21 30.99
C THR A 12 -9.08 -17.20 29.88
N GLY A 13 -9.25 -18.49 30.19
CA GLY A 13 -9.67 -19.50 29.23
C GLY A 13 -11.08 -19.28 28.67
N GLN A 14 -12.06 -18.91 29.52
CA GLN A 14 -13.42 -18.59 29.07
C GLN A 14 -13.48 -17.34 28.20
N ARG A 15 -12.79 -16.26 28.59
CA ARG A 15 -12.74 -15.02 27.78
C ARG A 15 -12.03 -15.24 26.44
N ALA A 16 -11.04 -16.12 26.39
CA ALA A 16 -10.39 -16.52 25.16
C ALA A 16 -11.35 -17.28 24.22
N ASN A 17 -12.07 -18.27 24.75
CA ASN A 17 -13.04 -19.04 23.96
C ASN A 17 -14.18 -18.17 23.41
N LEU A 18 -14.68 -17.19 24.17
CA LEU A 18 -15.69 -16.25 23.67
C LEU A 18 -15.19 -15.44 22.48
N LYS A 19 -13.95 -14.92 22.53
CA LYS A 19 -13.37 -14.12 21.43
C LYS A 19 -13.30 -14.89 20.10
N ILE A 20 -13.04 -16.19 20.14
CA ILE A 20 -12.94 -17.04 18.94
C ILE A 20 -14.31 -17.29 18.30
N VAL A 21 -15.39 -17.23 19.09
CA VAL A 21 -16.75 -17.48 18.61
C VAL A 21 -17.37 -16.26 17.92
N PHE A 22 -16.97 -15.04 18.30
CA PHE A 22 -17.54 -13.80 17.73
C PHE A 22 -17.55 -13.74 16.20
N PRO A 23 -16.47 -14.06 15.47
CA PRO A 23 -16.49 -14.03 14.00
C PRO A 23 -17.48 -15.02 13.38
N VAL A 24 -17.70 -16.17 14.02
CA VAL A 24 -18.66 -17.19 13.55
C VAL A 24 -20.09 -16.68 13.71
N VAL A 25 -20.38 -16.03 14.84
CA VAL A 25 -21.70 -15.43 15.11
C VAL A 25 -21.98 -14.27 14.16
N THR A 26 -21.03 -13.36 13.95
CA THR A 26 -21.23 -12.23 13.03
C THR A 26 -21.34 -12.68 11.57
N PHE A 27 -20.59 -13.72 11.17
CA PHE A 27 -20.79 -14.38 9.87
C PHE A 27 -22.20 -14.97 9.72
N ALA A 28 -22.68 -15.71 10.72
CA ALA A 28 -24.01 -16.31 10.68
C ALA A 28 -25.11 -15.24 10.58
N ILE A 29 -24.97 -14.14 11.31
CA ILE A 29 -25.86 -12.98 11.23
C ILE A 29 -25.80 -12.37 9.82
N ALA A 30 -24.61 -12.12 9.27
CA ALA A 30 -24.44 -11.56 7.92
C ALA A 30 -25.13 -12.42 6.85
N LEU A 31 -24.95 -13.74 6.90
CA LEU A 31 -25.54 -14.68 5.95
C LEU A 31 -27.07 -14.75 6.11
N LEU A 32 -27.56 -14.77 7.36
CA LEU A 32 -28.99 -14.82 7.66
C LEU A 32 -29.69 -13.56 7.16
N LEU A 33 -29.14 -12.37 7.47
CA LEU A 33 -29.68 -11.10 6.99
C LEU A 33 -29.76 -11.06 5.47
N HIS A 34 -28.71 -11.51 4.78
CA HIS A 34 -28.67 -11.54 3.33
C HIS A 34 -29.72 -12.49 2.73
N ARG A 35 -30.00 -13.64 3.35
CA ARG A 35 -30.96 -14.63 2.83
C ARG A 35 -32.42 -14.35 3.20
N VAL A 36 -32.68 -13.75 4.35
CA VAL A 36 -34.04 -13.59 4.89
C VAL A 36 -34.67 -12.27 4.45
N LEU A 37 -33.89 -11.19 4.37
CA LEU A 37 -34.42 -9.89 3.97
C LEU A 37 -34.61 -9.84 2.44
N PRO A 38 -35.77 -9.40 1.94
CA PRO A 38 -35.98 -9.21 0.51
C PRO A 38 -35.10 -8.08 -0.02
N ASP A 39 -34.69 -8.19 -1.28
CA ASP A 39 -33.92 -7.15 -1.96
C ASP A 39 -34.81 -5.97 -2.36
N ALA A 40 -34.32 -4.73 -2.16
CA ALA A 40 -35.07 -3.53 -2.48
C ALA A 40 -35.00 -3.18 -3.98
N GLY A 41 -35.81 -3.88 -4.78
CA GLY A 41 -36.03 -3.63 -6.20
C GLY A 41 -35.31 -4.61 -7.13
N ASN A 42 -35.45 -4.39 -8.44
CA ASN A 42 -34.86 -5.26 -9.47
C ASN A 42 -33.39 -4.88 -9.73
N VAL A 43 -32.50 -5.25 -8.80
CA VAL A 43 -31.06 -5.10 -9.00
C VAL A 43 -30.54 -6.35 -9.72
N LEU A 44 -29.88 -6.17 -10.86
CA LEU A 44 -29.18 -7.25 -11.58
C LEU A 44 -27.93 -7.66 -10.77
N THR A 45 -28.12 -8.51 -9.77
CA THR A 45 -27.02 -9.05 -8.95
C THR A 45 -26.59 -10.41 -9.46
N ARG A 46 -25.32 -10.77 -9.27
CA ARG A 46 -24.88 -12.17 -9.36
C ARG A 46 -25.11 -12.81 -7.99
N PRO A 47 -26.20 -13.57 -7.78
CA PRO A 47 -26.70 -13.87 -6.43
C PRO A 47 -25.74 -14.73 -5.59
N SER A 48 -24.80 -15.42 -6.24
CA SER A 48 -23.85 -16.32 -5.59
C SER A 48 -22.55 -15.66 -5.14
N ALA A 49 -22.19 -14.47 -5.66
CA ALA A 49 -20.86 -13.89 -5.42
C ALA A 49 -20.64 -13.51 -3.95
N TYR A 50 -21.60 -12.82 -3.33
CA TYR A 50 -21.50 -12.39 -1.93
C TYR A 50 -21.56 -13.57 -0.94
N PRO A 51 -22.52 -14.51 -1.02
CA PRO A 51 -22.51 -15.70 -0.16
C PRO A 51 -21.24 -16.55 -0.34
N ALA A 52 -20.77 -16.75 -1.58
CA ALA A 52 -19.54 -17.51 -1.83
C ALA A 52 -18.33 -16.86 -1.15
N PHE A 53 -18.20 -15.53 -1.24
CA PHE A 53 -17.11 -14.82 -0.59
C PHE A 53 -17.17 -14.92 0.94
N LEU A 54 -18.35 -14.73 1.55
CA LEU A 54 -18.52 -14.91 2.99
C LEU A 54 -18.16 -16.35 3.40
N THR A 55 -18.55 -17.36 2.62
CA THR A 55 -18.20 -18.76 2.90
C THR A 55 -16.69 -19.02 2.82
N ILE A 56 -16.00 -18.42 1.85
CA ILE A 56 -14.53 -18.54 1.75
C ILE A 56 -13.87 -17.89 2.97
N LEU A 57 -14.30 -16.69 3.37
CA LEU A 57 -13.76 -15.99 4.54
C LEU A 57 -13.92 -16.79 5.83
N ILE A 58 -15.12 -17.37 6.07
CA ILE A 58 -15.32 -18.17 7.28
C ILE A 58 -14.54 -19.48 7.23
N LEU A 59 -14.38 -20.12 6.06
CA LEU A 59 -13.56 -21.32 5.92
C LEU A 59 -12.08 -21.03 6.21
N LEU A 60 -11.55 -19.90 5.75
CA LEU A 60 -10.19 -19.46 6.10
C LEU A 60 -10.04 -19.21 7.60
N TYR A 61 -11.03 -18.59 8.22
CA TYR A 61 -11.05 -18.37 9.67
C TYR A 61 -11.09 -19.70 10.44
N LEU A 62 -11.98 -20.62 10.05
CA LEU A 62 -12.11 -21.95 10.67
C LEU A 62 -10.87 -22.80 10.45
N PHE A 63 -10.23 -22.72 9.27
CA PHE A 63 -8.95 -23.35 9.02
C PHE A 63 -7.88 -22.84 10.00
N TRP A 64 -7.84 -21.52 10.23
CA TRP A 64 -6.89 -20.95 11.20
C TRP A 64 -7.19 -21.42 12.63
N VAL A 65 -8.47 -21.46 13.03
CA VAL A 65 -8.89 -22.06 14.31
C VAL A 65 -8.42 -23.50 14.41
N ALA A 66 -8.61 -24.32 13.37
CA ALA A 66 -8.15 -25.71 13.35
C ALA A 66 -6.63 -25.82 13.50
N VAL A 67 -5.85 -24.99 12.80
CA VAL A 67 -4.39 -24.93 12.93
C VAL A 67 -3.97 -24.62 14.37
N THR A 68 -4.71 -23.76 15.09
CA THR A 68 -4.41 -23.48 16.51
C THR A 68 -4.67 -24.66 17.44
N LEU A 69 -5.55 -25.59 17.06
CA LEU A 69 -5.76 -26.83 17.82
C LEU A 69 -4.54 -27.77 17.73
N PHE A 70 -3.88 -27.81 16.56
CA PHE A 70 -2.67 -28.61 16.35
C PHE A 70 -1.39 -27.91 16.82
N VAL A 71 -1.35 -26.58 16.78
CA VAL A 71 -0.20 -25.78 17.19
C VAL A 71 -0.62 -24.72 18.21
N PRO A 72 -0.66 -25.07 19.52
CA PRO A 72 -1.16 -24.18 20.57
C PRO A 72 -0.42 -22.84 20.68
N LYS A 73 0.83 -22.77 20.22
CA LYS A 73 1.64 -21.53 20.18
C LYS A 73 1.01 -20.42 19.32
N LEU A 74 0.17 -20.78 18.36
CA LEU A 74 -0.50 -19.84 17.44
C LEU A 74 -1.82 -19.28 18.01
N SER A 75 -2.34 -19.85 19.10
CA SER A 75 -3.65 -19.48 19.69
C SER A 75 -3.73 -18.01 20.12
N ASN A 76 -2.65 -17.48 20.72
CA ASN A 76 -2.59 -16.08 21.15
C ASN A 76 -2.70 -15.10 19.98
N GLY A 77 -2.12 -15.43 18.82
CA GLY A 77 -2.21 -14.61 17.61
C GLY A 77 -3.63 -14.58 17.04
N LEU A 78 -4.33 -15.73 17.09
CA LEU A 78 -5.74 -15.82 16.70
C LEU A 78 -6.65 -15.00 17.64
N LEU A 79 -6.46 -15.13 18.96
CA LEU A 79 -7.25 -14.40 19.96
C LEU A 79 -7.14 -12.87 19.83
N GLN A 80 -5.96 -12.39 19.44
CA GLN A 80 -5.73 -10.96 19.21
C GLN A 80 -6.42 -10.48 17.93
N ARG A 81 -6.48 -11.31 16.89
CA ARG A 81 -7.02 -10.95 15.57
C ARG A 81 -8.50 -11.31 15.37
N ALA A 82 -9.07 -12.18 16.20
CA ALA A 82 -10.47 -12.57 16.11
C ALA A 82 -11.45 -11.39 16.09
N PRO A 83 -11.31 -10.32 16.91
CA PRO A 83 -12.18 -9.14 16.83
C PRO A 83 -12.15 -8.44 15.46
N ILE A 84 -11.02 -8.50 14.75
CA ILE A 84 -10.87 -7.89 13.42
C ILE A 84 -11.72 -8.66 12.40
N PHE A 85 -11.71 -10.01 12.43
CA PHE A 85 -12.59 -10.80 11.57
C PHE A 85 -14.07 -10.56 11.87
N ALA A 86 -14.44 -10.46 13.15
CA ALA A 86 -15.81 -10.14 13.53
C ALA A 86 -16.24 -8.78 12.98
N ALA A 87 -15.38 -7.76 13.08
CA ALA A 87 -15.61 -6.44 12.52
C ALA A 87 -15.74 -6.47 10.99
N ILE A 88 -14.91 -7.25 10.28
CA ILE A 88 -15.00 -7.41 8.81
C ILE A 88 -16.38 -7.94 8.42
N PHE A 89 -16.84 -9.04 9.04
CA PHE A 89 -18.17 -9.59 8.75
C PHE A 89 -19.29 -8.59 9.05
N LEU A 90 -19.17 -7.84 10.15
CA LEU A 90 -20.15 -6.83 10.53
C LEU A 90 -20.20 -5.67 9.53
N VAL A 91 -19.04 -5.18 9.08
CA VAL A 91 -18.95 -4.11 8.08
C VAL A 91 -19.53 -4.57 6.74
N LEU A 92 -19.24 -5.79 6.29
CA LEU A 92 -19.82 -6.35 5.07
C LEU A 92 -21.34 -6.51 5.18
N ALA A 93 -21.84 -6.99 6.32
CA ALA A 93 -23.28 -7.10 6.58
C ALA A 93 -23.96 -5.73 6.58
N LEU A 94 -23.35 -4.73 7.22
CA LEU A 94 -23.87 -3.38 7.26
C LEU A 94 -23.87 -2.75 5.86
N TRP A 95 -22.82 -2.98 5.07
CA TRP A 95 -22.77 -2.53 3.67
C TRP A 95 -23.92 -3.13 2.87
N ASP A 96 -24.07 -4.46 2.86
CA ASP A 96 -25.17 -5.16 2.16
C ASP A 96 -26.56 -4.67 2.60
N LEU A 97 -26.75 -4.48 3.92
CA LEU A 97 -27.99 -3.95 4.47
C LEU A 97 -28.29 -2.54 3.95
N VAL A 98 -27.31 -1.64 4.00
CA VAL A 98 -27.50 -0.23 3.66
C VAL A 98 -27.73 -0.05 2.15
N THR A 99 -27.07 -0.86 1.31
CA THR A 99 -27.15 -0.73 -0.16
C THR A 99 -28.25 -1.59 -0.78
N LEU A 100 -28.23 -2.91 -0.57
CA LEU A 100 -29.11 -3.85 -1.28
C LEU A 100 -30.47 -4.00 -0.59
N LYS A 101 -30.48 -4.09 0.76
CA LYS A 101 -31.71 -4.40 1.51
C LYS A 101 -32.54 -3.16 1.84
N LEU A 102 -31.94 -2.12 2.41
CA LEU A 102 -32.62 -0.91 2.86
C LEU A 102 -32.60 0.22 1.83
N ARG A 103 -31.68 0.16 0.85
CA ARG A 103 -31.51 1.15 -0.21
C ARG A 103 -31.46 2.59 0.32
N LEU A 104 -30.73 2.79 1.42
CA LEU A 104 -30.56 4.10 2.05
C LEU A 104 -29.67 5.02 1.20
N ILE A 105 -28.91 4.45 0.26
CA ILE A 105 -27.92 5.14 -0.54
C ILE A 105 -28.18 4.85 -2.04
N PRO A 106 -28.00 5.84 -2.95
CA PRO A 106 -28.34 5.68 -4.36
C PRO A 106 -27.41 4.72 -5.12
N LEU A 107 -28.01 3.75 -5.81
CA LEU A 107 -27.39 2.98 -6.89
C LEU A 107 -27.39 3.81 -8.19
N PRO A 108 -26.36 3.73 -9.05
CA PRO A 108 -25.25 2.77 -9.02
C PRO A 108 -24.02 3.24 -8.22
N PHE A 109 -24.00 4.46 -7.70
CA PHE A 109 -22.82 5.09 -7.07
C PHE A 109 -22.24 4.34 -5.87
N PHE A 110 -23.10 3.62 -5.13
CA PHE A 110 -22.73 2.83 -3.96
C PHE A 110 -23.18 1.38 -4.15
N PRO A 111 -22.43 0.59 -4.91
CA PRO A 111 -22.78 -0.79 -5.23
C PRO A 111 -22.73 -1.67 -3.98
N GLU A 112 -23.52 -2.74 -3.97
CA GLU A 112 -23.46 -3.75 -2.94
C GLU A 112 -22.17 -4.59 -3.04
N PRO A 113 -21.68 -5.16 -1.92
CA PRO A 113 -20.41 -5.89 -1.90
C PRO A 113 -20.39 -7.07 -2.88
N GLY A 114 -21.53 -7.71 -3.14
CA GLY A 114 -21.63 -8.81 -4.12
C GLY A 114 -21.27 -8.41 -5.55
N ARG A 115 -21.66 -7.21 -5.99
CA ARG A 115 -21.33 -6.71 -7.33
C ARG A 115 -19.86 -6.36 -7.47
N VAL A 116 -19.28 -5.72 -6.45
CA VAL A 116 -17.84 -5.43 -6.41
C VAL A 116 -17.03 -6.73 -6.51
N LEU A 117 -17.48 -7.78 -5.81
CA LEU A 117 -16.83 -9.09 -5.86
C LEU A 117 -17.01 -9.81 -7.21
N ALA A 118 -18.19 -9.67 -7.84
CA ALA A 118 -18.46 -10.26 -9.14
C ALA A 118 -17.53 -9.72 -10.24
N VAL A 119 -17.12 -8.45 -10.15
CA VAL A 119 -16.15 -7.82 -11.07
C VAL A 119 -14.84 -8.61 -11.16
N TYR A 120 -14.35 -9.19 -10.06
CA TYR A 120 -13.13 -10.00 -10.09
C TYR A 120 -13.28 -11.33 -10.83
N LEU A 121 -14.51 -11.78 -11.06
CA LEU A 121 -14.80 -12.99 -11.83
C LEU A 121 -15.13 -12.64 -13.28
N ASP A 122 -15.89 -11.57 -13.49
CA ASP A 122 -16.41 -11.18 -14.80
C ASP A 122 -15.37 -10.45 -15.64
N ASP A 123 -14.60 -9.53 -15.03
CA ASP A 123 -13.63 -8.65 -15.71
C ASP A 123 -12.16 -8.99 -15.39
N TRP A 124 -11.89 -10.19 -14.85
CA TRP A 124 -10.56 -10.58 -14.36
C TRP A 124 -9.43 -10.37 -15.38
N GLY A 125 -9.69 -10.62 -16.68
CA GLY A 125 -8.70 -10.43 -17.75
C GLY A 125 -8.35 -8.97 -17.99
N MET A 126 -9.34 -8.08 -17.98
CA MET A 126 -9.15 -6.64 -18.15
C MET A 126 -8.50 -6.02 -16.90
N LEU A 127 -8.88 -6.49 -15.70
CA LEU A 127 -8.22 -6.10 -14.44
C LEU A 127 -6.76 -6.56 -14.39
N GLY A 128 -6.48 -7.80 -14.77
CA GLY A 128 -5.13 -8.37 -14.76
C GLY A 128 -4.20 -7.64 -15.72
N THR A 129 -4.66 -7.36 -16.93
CA THR A 129 -3.89 -6.56 -17.92
C THR A 129 -3.69 -5.12 -17.43
N SER A 130 -4.73 -4.47 -16.89
CA SER A 130 -4.63 -3.12 -16.32
C SER A 130 -3.64 -3.05 -15.16
N LEU A 131 -3.69 -4.03 -14.24
CA LEU A 131 -2.74 -4.16 -13.14
C LEU A 131 -1.30 -4.30 -13.64
N LEU A 132 -1.07 -5.15 -14.65
CA LEU A 132 0.26 -5.33 -15.22
C LEU A 132 0.81 -4.05 -15.84
N HIS A 133 -0.04 -3.29 -16.55
CA HIS A 133 0.34 -1.99 -17.10
C HIS A 133 0.70 -0.98 -16.00
N SER A 134 -0.07 -0.92 -14.93
CA SER A 134 0.24 -0.06 -13.78
C SER A 134 1.51 -0.49 -13.06
N LEU A 135 1.73 -1.78 -12.83
CA LEU A 135 2.97 -2.25 -12.24
C LEU A 135 4.18 -1.91 -13.12
N ARG A 136 4.07 -2.11 -14.44
CA ARG A 136 5.13 -1.74 -15.38
C ARG A 136 5.46 -0.26 -15.28
N LEU A 137 4.45 0.60 -15.33
CA LEU A 137 4.61 2.06 -15.23
C LEU A 137 5.21 2.46 -13.86
N GLN A 138 4.70 1.87 -12.79
CA GLN A 138 5.15 2.11 -11.42
C GLN A 138 6.63 1.78 -11.27
N PHE A 139 7.05 0.58 -11.66
CA PHE A 139 8.44 0.16 -11.51
C PHE A 139 9.38 0.98 -12.38
N THR A 140 9.04 1.25 -13.65
CA THR A 140 9.91 2.05 -14.51
C THR A 140 10.06 3.48 -14.02
N GLY A 141 8.96 4.14 -13.66
CA GLY A 141 8.98 5.50 -13.11
C GLY A 141 9.69 5.57 -11.76
N TYR A 142 9.35 4.65 -10.84
CA TYR A 142 9.93 4.61 -9.50
C TYR A 142 11.44 4.39 -9.52
N PHE A 143 11.94 3.39 -10.24
CA PHE A 143 13.37 3.11 -10.26
C PHE A 143 14.16 4.19 -10.99
N LEU A 144 13.63 4.79 -12.06
CA LEU A 144 14.29 5.93 -12.71
C LEU A 144 14.34 7.13 -11.77
N GLY A 145 13.22 7.52 -11.17
CA GLY A 145 13.15 8.64 -10.22
C GLY A 145 14.04 8.43 -9.01
N ALA A 146 14.06 7.22 -8.44
CA ALA A 146 14.92 6.86 -7.33
C ALA A 146 16.41 6.90 -7.73
N ALA A 147 16.77 6.37 -8.90
CA ALA A 147 18.16 6.40 -9.37
C ALA A 147 18.65 7.85 -9.56
N PHE A 148 17.89 8.68 -10.30
CA PHE A 148 18.24 10.09 -10.48
C PHE A 148 18.23 10.86 -9.15
N GLY A 149 17.28 10.55 -8.27
CA GLY A 149 17.18 11.20 -6.96
C GLY A 149 18.35 10.86 -6.04
N LEU A 150 18.76 9.59 -6.03
CA LEU A 150 19.94 9.15 -5.27
C LEU A 150 21.21 9.79 -5.82
N LEU A 151 21.40 9.81 -7.15
CA LEU A 151 22.58 10.42 -7.77
C LEU A 151 22.65 11.93 -7.47
N ALA A 152 21.54 12.65 -7.66
CA ALA A 152 21.47 14.08 -7.36
C ALA A 152 21.67 14.35 -5.87
N GLY A 153 20.97 13.60 -5.00
CA GLY A 153 21.03 13.78 -3.56
C GLY A 153 22.41 13.48 -2.98
N ILE A 154 23.01 12.35 -3.34
CA ILE A 154 24.38 12.00 -2.90
C ILE A 154 25.38 13.04 -3.42
N GLY A 155 25.26 13.45 -4.70
CA GLY A 155 26.13 14.47 -5.28
C GLY A 155 26.04 15.81 -4.55
N MET A 156 24.83 16.28 -4.26
CA MET A 156 24.57 17.52 -3.53
C MET A 156 25.08 17.47 -2.09
N GLY A 157 24.83 16.37 -1.38
CA GLY A 157 25.26 16.23 0.01
C GLY A 157 26.77 16.09 0.16
N TRP A 158 27.44 15.48 -0.82
CA TRP A 158 28.89 15.28 -0.80
C TRP A 158 29.68 16.51 -1.27
N SER A 159 29.22 17.19 -2.33
CA SER A 159 29.97 18.27 -2.99
C SER A 159 29.26 19.62 -2.89
N LYS A 160 29.91 20.58 -2.22
CA LYS A 160 29.45 21.98 -2.16
C LYS A 160 29.23 22.58 -3.57
N LYS A 161 30.07 22.21 -4.55
CA LYS A 161 29.95 22.69 -5.93
C LYS A 161 28.68 22.14 -6.60
N VAL A 162 28.38 20.85 -6.43
CA VAL A 162 27.14 20.26 -6.96
C VAL A 162 25.94 20.87 -6.24
N GLY A 163 25.99 20.98 -4.92
CA GLY A 163 24.98 21.62 -4.10
C GLY A 163 24.66 23.05 -4.56
N TYR A 164 25.66 23.87 -4.87
CA TYR A 164 25.47 25.24 -5.36
C TYR A 164 24.60 25.30 -6.63
N TRP A 165 24.85 24.43 -7.61
CA TRP A 165 24.13 24.43 -8.90
C TRP A 165 22.78 23.68 -8.85
N PHE A 166 22.69 22.58 -8.11
CA PHE A 166 21.47 21.76 -8.05
C PHE A 166 20.44 22.26 -7.03
N THR A 167 20.85 22.90 -5.94
CA THR A 167 19.92 23.37 -4.90
C THR A 167 18.84 24.31 -5.44
N PRO A 168 19.15 25.31 -6.29
CA PRO A 168 18.13 26.15 -6.91
C PRO A 168 17.12 25.35 -7.74
N LEU A 169 17.59 24.39 -8.56
CA LEU A 169 16.71 23.53 -9.38
C LEU A 169 15.75 22.72 -8.50
N VAL A 170 16.27 22.10 -7.44
CA VAL A 170 15.46 21.32 -6.50
C VAL A 170 14.45 22.20 -5.76
N LYS A 171 14.84 23.42 -5.36
CA LYS A 171 13.94 24.36 -4.69
C LYS A 171 12.84 24.92 -5.60
N MET A 172 13.12 25.07 -6.89
CA MET A 172 12.14 25.58 -7.87
C MET A 172 11.21 24.49 -8.39
N LEU A 173 11.76 23.33 -8.79
CA LEU A 173 11.00 22.24 -9.38
C LEU A 173 10.30 21.38 -8.32
N GLY A 174 10.95 21.19 -7.18
CA GLY A 174 10.51 20.27 -6.13
C GLY A 174 9.13 20.52 -5.55
N PRO A 175 8.76 21.77 -5.21
CA PRO A 175 7.44 22.08 -4.67
C PRO A 175 6.29 21.93 -5.67
N ILE A 176 6.57 21.87 -6.97
CA ILE A 176 5.54 21.76 -8.00
C ILE A 176 5.06 20.30 -8.05
N PRO A 177 3.77 20.01 -7.80
CA PRO A 177 3.25 18.66 -7.89
C PRO A 177 3.51 18.08 -9.28
N ALA A 178 3.92 16.81 -9.35
CA ALA A 178 4.16 16.15 -10.64
C ALA A 178 2.93 16.24 -11.57
N THR A 179 1.72 16.20 -11.01
CA THR A 179 0.47 16.32 -11.77
C THR A 179 0.31 17.66 -12.49
N ALA A 180 0.93 18.75 -12.00
CA ALA A 180 0.90 20.04 -12.69
C ALA A 180 1.70 20.04 -14.01
N TRP A 181 2.62 19.09 -14.16
CA TRP A 181 3.45 18.94 -15.37
C TRP A 181 2.77 18.15 -16.49
N ILE A 182 1.56 17.60 -16.26
CA ILE A 182 0.88 16.73 -17.23
C ILE A 182 0.77 17.34 -18.63
N PRO A 183 0.31 18.59 -18.83
CA PRO A 183 0.19 19.17 -20.17
C PRO A 183 1.53 19.27 -20.90
N VAL A 184 2.59 19.64 -20.17
CA VAL A 184 3.94 19.76 -20.71
C VAL A 184 4.52 18.37 -21.01
N ALA A 185 4.31 17.40 -20.12
CA ALA A 185 4.78 16.04 -20.32
C ALA A 185 4.11 15.37 -21.53
N LEU A 186 2.80 15.54 -21.70
CA LEU A 186 2.08 14.95 -22.83
C LEU A 186 2.41 15.59 -24.19
N THR A 187 2.92 16.82 -24.20
CA THR A 187 3.31 17.51 -25.45
C THR A 187 4.76 17.23 -25.85
N ILE A 188 5.68 17.14 -24.89
CA ILE A 188 7.11 16.94 -25.16
C ILE A 188 7.45 15.48 -25.43
N PHE A 189 6.83 14.55 -24.71
CA PHE A 189 7.17 13.14 -24.81
C PHE A 189 6.45 12.48 -25.99
N PRO A 190 7.11 11.53 -26.70
CA PRO A 190 6.55 10.91 -27.90
C PRO A 190 5.36 9.99 -27.62
N THR A 191 5.25 9.47 -26.40
CA THR A 191 4.16 8.58 -25.99
C THR A 191 3.65 8.95 -24.61
N SER A 192 2.35 8.69 -24.38
CA SER A 192 1.74 8.88 -23.06
C SER A 192 2.38 8.01 -21.98
N PHE A 193 2.87 6.83 -22.36
CA PHE A 193 3.61 5.97 -21.43
C PHE A 193 4.90 6.65 -20.97
N SER A 194 5.72 7.15 -21.90
CA SER A 194 6.95 7.88 -21.54
C SER A 194 6.68 9.16 -20.74
N ALA A 195 5.61 9.89 -21.07
CA ALA A 195 5.18 11.06 -20.30
C ALA A 195 4.82 10.66 -18.86
N SER A 196 4.05 9.59 -18.69
CA SER A 196 3.63 9.10 -17.37
C SER A 196 4.83 8.59 -16.57
N VAL A 197 5.77 7.89 -17.20
CA VAL A 197 7.03 7.48 -16.56
C VAL A 197 7.80 8.69 -16.04
N PHE A 198 7.88 9.78 -16.81
CA PHE A 198 8.52 11.01 -16.37
C PHE A 198 7.82 11.63 -15.16
N LEU A 199 6.48 11.71 -15.15
CA LEU A 199 5.71 12.27 -14.04
C LEU A 199 5.91 11.46 -12.75
N VAL A 200 5.86 10.13 -12.84
CA VAL A 200 6.12 9.21 -11.72
C VAL A 200 7.56 9.37 -11.24
N ALA A 201 8.53 9.43 -12.16
CA ALA A 201 9.94 9.63 -11.82
C ALA A 201 10.18 10.99 -11.13
N LEU A 202 9.54 12.07 -11.59
CA LEU A 202 9.64 13.39 -11.00
C LEU A 202 9.08 13.42 -9.56
N ALA A 203 7.95 12.75 -9.32
CA ALA A 203 7.34 12.62 -7.99
C ALA A 203 8.25 11.89 -6.99
N VAL A 204 9.05 10.93 -7.47
CA VAL A 204 9.99 10.15 -6.65
C VAL A 204 11.31 10.88 -6.46
N TRP A 205 11.79 11.51 -7.53
CA TRP A 205 13.08 12.18 -7.58
C TRP A 205 13.24 13.20 -6.47
N PHE A 206 12.21 14.01 -6.22
CA PHE A 206 12.30 15.10 -5.24
C PHE A 206 12.55 14.63 -3.80
N PRO A 207 11.67 13.82 -3.17
CA PRO A 207 11.90 13.38 -1.79
C PRO A 207 13.18 12.54 -1.65
N VAL A 208 13.51 11.71 -2.65
CA VAL A 208 14.74 10.92 -2.63
C VAL A 208 15.98 11.82 -2.68
N THR A 209 15.98 12.86 -3.51
CA THR A 209 17.08 13.84 -3.60
C THR A 209 17.29 14.56 -2.27
N ILE A 210 16.22 15.10 -1.69
CA ILE A 210 16.31 15.90 -0.46
C ILE A 210 16.78 15.04 0.72
N MET A 211 16.19 13.86 0.90
CA MET A 211 16.54 13.00 2.04
C MET A 211 17.93 12.39 1.89
N SER A 212 18.35 12.05 0.67
CA SER A 212 19.71 11.55 0.43
C SER A 212 20.75 12.64 0.65
N SER A 213 20.51 13.86 0.15
CA SER A 213 21.41 15.00 0.37
C SER A 213 21.54 15.34 1.85
N SER A 214 20.41 15.42 2.55
CA SER A 214 20.39 15.70 3.99
C SER A 214 21.05 14.58 4.80
N GLY A 215 20.84 13.32 4.40
CA GLY A 215 21.47 12.16 5.03
C GLY A 215 23.00 12.20 4.91
N ILE A 216 23.53 12.51 3.73
CA ILE A 216 24.98 12.61 3.50
C ILE A 216 25.57 13.82 4.22
N ALA A 217 24.93 14.99 4.14
CA ALA A 217 25.41 16.21 4.79
C ALA A 217 25.32 16.15 6.32
N GLY A 218 24.44 15.32 6.87
CA GLY A 218 24.25 15.11 8.31
C GLY A 218 25.22 14.11 8.94
N VAL A 219 26.11 13.47 8.17
CA VAL A 219 27.09 12.52 8.71
C VAL A 219 28.13 13.27 9.56
N PRO A 220 28.38 12.85 10.82
CA PRO A 220 29.37 13.51 11.67
C PRO A 220 30.77 13.50 11.05
N ASN A 221 31.45 14.67 11.06
CA ASN A 221 32.80 14.81 10.49
C ASN A 221 33.83 13.83 11.09
N ALA A 222 33.66 13.46 12.37
CA ALA A 222 34.51 12.50 13.06
C ALA A 222 34.62 11.15 12.31
N TYR A 223 33.56 10.69 11.63
CA TYR A 223 33.62 9.46 10.84
C TYR A 223 34.57 9.59 9.65
N PHE A 224 34.59 10.75 9.01
CA PHE A 224 35.50 11.03 7.89
C PHE A 224 36.94 11.20 8.38
N ASP A 225 37.15 11.86 9.51
CA ASP A 225 38.47 12.07 10.08
C ASP A 225 39.12 10.74 10.48
N VAL A 226 38.39 9.87 11.20
CA VAL A 226 38.87 8.53 11.57
C VAL A 226 39.21 7.71 10.32
N ALA A 227 38.34 7.67 9.32
CA ALA A 227 38.61 6.92 8.09
C ALA A 227 39.85 7.45 7.34
N ARG A 228 40.05 8.77 7.29
CA ARG A 228 41.25 9.38 6.67
C ARG A 228 42.53 9.03 7.42
N THR A 229 42.51 8.94 8.77
CA THR A 229 43.68 8.50 9.54
C THR A 229 44.09 7.05 9.24
N LEU A 230 43.15 6.23 8.79
CA LEU A 230 43.37 4.85 8.34
C LEU A 230 43.75 4.75 6.85
N GLY A 231 43.98 5.89 6.16
CA GLY A 231 44.39 5.93 4.76
C GLY A 231 43.24 5.81 3.75
N ALA A 232 41.99 6.04 4.17
CA ALA A 232 40.84 5.98 3.26
C ALA A 232 40.88 7.08 2.18
N ASP A 233 40.64 6.70 0.93
CA ASP A 233 40.46 7.61 -0.20
C ASP A 233 39.01 8.15 -0.29
N ASN A 234 38.78 9.15 -1.14
CA ASN A 234 37.45 9.76 -1.29
C ASN A 234 36.38 8.74 -1.72
N ARG A 235 36.73 7.74 -2.54
CA ARG A 235 35.79 6.71 -2.95
C ARG A 235 35.37 5.86 -1.76
N PHE A 236 36.32 5.45 -0.92
CA PHE A 236 36.02 4.76 0.32
C PHE A 236 35.14 5.59 1.24
N LEU A 237 35.45 6.88 1.42
CA LEU A 237 34.63 7.78 2.27
C LEU A 237 33.18 7.86 1.79
N ILE A 238 32.93 7.93 0.48
CA ILE A 238 31.55 7.97 -0.05
C ILE A 238 30.83 6.64 0.16
N PHE A 239 31.39 5.55 -0.38
CA PHE A 239 30.67 4.28 -0.48
C PHE A 239 30.69 3.43 0.81
N LYS A 240 31.67 3.66 1.69
CA LYS A 240 31.85 2.87 2.92
C LYS A 240 31.58 3.65 4.21
N VAL A 241 31.53 4.99 4.15
CA VAL A 241 31.24 5.83 5.33
C VAL A 241 29.96 6.64 5.13
N ALA A 242 29.92 7.52 4.14
CA ALA A 242 28.84 8.48 3.96
C ALA A 242 27.51 7.80 3.60
N ILE A 243 27.48 6.99 2.53
CA ILE A 243 26.26 6.32 2.08
C ILE A 243 25.72 5.37 3.16
N PRO A 244 26.51 4.46 3.76
CA PRO A 244 26.02 3.58 4.82
C PRO A 244 25.44 4.34 6.02
N ALA A 245 26.09 5.43 6.46
CA ALA A 245 25.60 6.25 7.56
C ALA A 245 24.29 7.00 7.21
N ALA A 246 24.13 7.40 5.95
CA ALA A 246 22.96 8.10 5.43
C ALA A 246 21.78 7.18 5.06
N LEU A 247 21.98 5.86 4.97
CA LEU A 247 20.96 4.89 4.54
C LEU A 247 19.60 5.05 5.24
N PRO A 248 19.50 5.33 6.56
CA PRO A 248 18.21 5.51 7.21
C PRO A 248 17.39 6.67 6.61
N LEU A 249 18.02 7.83 6.38
CA LEU A 249 17.37 8.95 5.69
C LEU A 249 17.08 8.64 4.23
N ILE A 250 17.99 7.95 3.54
CA ILE A 250 17.75 7.51 2.15
C ILE A 250 16.48 6.66 2.07
N PHE A 251 16.28 5.72 2.99
CA PHE A 251 15.07 4.88 3.04
C PHE A 251 13.81 5.68 3.35
N ILE A 252 13.89 6.73 4.16
CA ILE A 252 12.77 7.67 4.35
C ILE A 252 12.43 8.35 3.01
N GLY A 253 13.44 8.80 2.27
CA GLY A 253 13.28 9.37 0.93
C GLY A 253 12.65 8.39 -0.07
N LEU A 254 13.10 7.14 -0.08
CA LEU A 254 12.54 6.08 -0.93
C LEU A 254 11.08 5.78 -0.57
N PHE A 255 10.74 5.73 0.72
CA PHE A 255 9.36 5.53 1.18
C PHE A 255 8.44 6.70 0.80
N MET A 256 8.90 7.93 1.02
CA MET A 256 8.16 9.12 0.59
C MET A 256 7.98 9.13 -0.93
N GLY A 257 9.04 8.82 -1.69
CA GLY A 257 9.00 8.71 -3.14
C GLY A 257 8.05 7.61 -3.63
N LEU A 258 8.00 6.47 -2.95
CA LEU A 258 7.07 5.38 -3.27
C LEU A 258 5.62 5.80 -3.03
N THR A 259 5.37 6.59 -1.98
CA THR A 259 4.02 7.08 -1.66
C THR A 259 3.56 8.15 -2.66
N THR A 260 4.44 9.09 -3.03
CA THR A 260 4.12 10.13 -4.02
C THR A 260 3.99 9.58 -5.43
N SER A 261 4.73 8.52 -5.77
CA SER A 261 4.64 7.87 -7.08
C SER A 261 3.30 7.19 -7.32
N PHE A 262 2.71 6.59 -6.28
CA PHE A 262 1.35 6.04 -6.35
C PHE A 262 0.31 7.09 -6.75
N LEU A 263 0.36 8.26 -6.13
CA LEU A 263 -0.53 9.37 -6.45
C LEU A 263 -0.30 9.87 -7.88
N ALA A 264 0.96 10.07 -8.26
CA ALA A 264 1.31 10.51 -9.61
C ALA A 264 0.90 9.49 -10.68
N LEU A 265 1.07 8.19 -10.41
CA LEU A 265 0.72 7.10 -11.32
C LEU A 265 -0.77 7.11 -11.63
N ILE A 266 -1.63 7.13 -10.61
CA ILE A 266 -3.08 7.07 -10.83
C ILE A 266 -3.53 8.26 -11.67
N VAL A 267 -3.08 9.46 -11.34
CA VAL A 267 -3.46 10.66 -12.10
C VAL A 267 -2.92 10.63 -13.53
N ALA A 268 -1.68 10.15 -13.73
CA ALA A 268 -1.09 10.03 -15.06
C ALA A 268 -1.83 9.01 -15.94
N GLU A 269 -2.23 7.87 -15.37
CA GLU A 269 -3.02 6.85 -16.08
C GLU A 269 -4.44 7.34 -16.41
N MET A 270 -5.06 8.10 -15.51
CA MET A 270 -6.40 8.66 -15.74
C MET A 270 -6.45 9.64 -16.91
N LEU A 271 -5.34 10.35 -17.19
CA LEU A 271 -5.31 11.46 -18.15
C LEU A 271 -4.52 11.16 -19.43
N GLY A 272 -3.53 10.26 -19.38
CA GLY A 272 -2.58 10.09 -20.48
C GLY A 272 -2.63 8.72 -21.15
N VAL A 273 -2.76 7.64 -20.38
CA VAL A 273 -2.44 6.27 -20.85
C VAL A 273 -3.68 5.53 -21.32
N LYS A 274 -3.53 4.61 -22.28
CA LYS A 274 -4.62 3.79 -22.85
C LYS A 274 -4.90 2.50 -22.07
N ALA A 275 -4.17 2.23 -21.00
CA ALA A 275 -4.28 1.04 -20.15
C ALA A 275 -3.65 1.32 -18.79
N GLY A 276 -4.17 0.66 -17.75
CA GLY A 276 -3.78 0.88 -16.35
C GLY A 276 -4.99 0.87 -15.43
N LEU A 277 -4.76 0.70 -14.13
CA LEU A 277 -5.80 0.74 -13.10
C LEU A 277 -6.46 2.14 -13.04
N GLY A 278 -5.68 3.22 -13.16
CA GLY A 278 -6.23 4.58 -13.23
C GLY A 278 -7.07 4.81 -14.49
N TRP A 279 -6.63 4.29 -15.64
CA TRP A 279 -7.42 4.33 -16.88
C TRP A 279 -8.73 3.54 -16.73
N TYR A 280 -8.69 2.35 -16.14
CA TYR A 280 -9.87 1.51 -15.91
C TYR A 280 -10.88 2.19 -14.99
N ILE A 281 -10.42 2.92 -13.95
CA ILE A 281 -11.30 3.75 -13.11
C ILE A 281 -12.02 4.81 -13.95
N SER A 282 -11.29 5.60 -14.73
CA SER A 282 -11.87 6.65 -15.58
C SER A 282 -12.88 6.08 -16.60
N TRP A 283 -12.54 4.93 -17.20
CA TRP A 283 -13.41 4.23 -18.14
C TRP A 283 -14.70 3.75 -17.46
N ALA A 284 -14.60 3.02 -16.35
CA ALA A 284 -15.75 2.51 -15.60
C ALA A 284 -16.65 3.64 -15.08
N GLN A 285 -16.05 4.73 -14.59
CA GLN A 285 -16.76 5.92 -14.14
C GLN A 285 -17.57 6.57 -15.28
N SER A 286 -17.02 6.58 -16.50
CA SER A 286 -17.70 7.13 -17.68
C SER A 286 -18.97 6.36 -18.05
N TRP A 287 -19.04 5.07 -17.70
CA TRP A 287 -20.21 4.20 -17.87
C TRP A 287 -21.09 4.07 -16.62
N ALA A 288 -20.77 4.81 -15.55
CA ALA A 288 -21.41 4.69 -14.24
C ALA A 288 -21.36 3.27 -13.63
N GLU A 289 -20.35 2.48 -13.99
CA GLU A 289 -20.06 1.15 -13.44
C GLU A 289 -19.19 1.29 -12.18
N TYR A 290 -19.79 1.81 -11.10
CA TYR A 290 -19.03 2.07 -9.87
C TYR A 290 -18.58 0.79 -9.16
N ASP A 291 -19.26 -0.34 -9.34
CA ASP A 291 -18.79 -1.66 -8.89
C ASP A 291 -17.35 -1.95 -9.34
N LYS A 292 -17.05 -1.63 -10.60
CA LYS A 292 -15.70 -1.74 -11.17
C LYS A 292 -14.71 -0.75 -10.55
N VAL A 293 -15.14 0.49 -10.26
CA VAL A 293 -14.33 1.50 -9.57
C VAL A 293 -13.91 1.00 -8.18
N TYR A 294 -14.86 0.54 -7.35
CA TYR A 294 -14.55 0.02 -6.02
C TYR A 294 -13.67 -1.23 -6.08
N ALA A 295 -13.90 -2.12 -7.06
CA ALA A 295 -13.08 -3.32 -7.23
C ALA A 295 -11.60 -2.96 -7.49
N VAL A 296 -11.34 -1.94 -8.30
CA VAL A 296 -9.97 -1.45 -8.55
C VAL A 296 -9.37 -0.75 -7.32
N LEU A 297 -10.15 0.03 -6.56
CA LEU A 297 -9.65 0.66 -5.33
C LEU A 297 -9.12 -0.37 -4.32
N ILE A 298 -9.80 -1.52 -4.20
CA ILE A 298 -9.33 -2.64 -3.37
C ILE A 298 -8.02 -3.23 -3.91
N ILE A 299 -7.91 -3.45 -5.24
CA ILE A 299 -6.66 -3.92 -5.87
C ILE A 299 -5.52 -2.95 -5.57
N ILE A 300 -5.73 -1.65 -5.78
CA ILE A 300 -4.74 -0.61 -5.55
C ILE A 300 -4.27 -0.63 -4.09
N SER A 301 -5.22 -0.67 -3.14
CA SER A 301 -4.91 -0.74 -1.71
C SER A 301 -4.02 -1.93 -1.35
N LEU A 302 -4.38 -3.13 -1.85
CA LEU A 302 -3.60 -4.35 -1.64
C LEU A 302 -2.20 -4.23 -2.27
N VAL A 303 -2.11 -3.84 -3.53
CA VAL A 303 -0.83 -3.78 -4.25
C VAL A 303 0.10 -2.75 -3.61
N PHE A 304 -0.37 -1.54 -3.32
CA PHE A 304 0.45 -0.47 -2.74
C PHE A 304 0.87 -0.81 -1.31
N SER A 305 -0.02 -1.40 -0.50
CA SER A 305 0.34 -1.89 0.84
C SER A 305 1.43 -2.97 0.78
N ASN A 306 1.35 -3.90 -0.16
CA ASN A 306 2.38 -4.93 -0.36
C ASN A 306 3.72 -4.32 -0.78
N LEU A 307 3.72 -3.36 -1.72
CA LEU A 307 4.96 -2.69 -2.15
C LEU A 307 5.63 -1.92 -1.00
N ILE A 308 4.87 -1.23 -0.16
CA ILE A 308 5.39 -0.56 1.04
C ILE A 308 5.96 -1.59 2.02
N THR A 309 5.26 -2.69 2.25
CA THR A 309 5.72 -3.78 3.13
C THR A 309 7.05 -4.34 2.64
N ILE A 310 7.16 -4.65 1.35
CA ILE A 310 8.41 -5.13 0.74
C ILE A 310 9.54 -4.12 0.92
N LEU A 311 9.28 -2.82 0.72
CA LEU A 311 10.29 -1.78 0.93
C LEU A 311 10.80 -1.77 2.38
N PHE A 312 9.91 -1.89 3.36
CA PHE A 312 10.31 -1.93 4.77
C PHE A 312 11.02 -3.22 5.16
N GLU A 313 10.65 -4.37 4.60
CA GLU A 313 11.40 -5.61 4.80
C GLU A 313 12.83 -5.50 4.26
N VAL A 314 12.99 -4.90 3.07
CA VAL A 314 14.32 -4.64 2.48
C VAL A 314 15.11 -3.68 3.37
N ARG A 315 14.49 -2.59 3.84
CA ARG A 315 15.09 -1.64 4.79
C ARG A 315 15.59 -2.37 6.04
N ASP A 316 14.75 -3.19 6.67
CA ASP A 316 15.06 -3.83 7.95
C ASP A 316 16.16 -4.89 7.83
N ARG A 317 16.30 -5.51 6.65
CA ARG A 317 17.43 -6.40 6.32
C ARG A 317 18.72 -5.60 6.11
N VAL A 318 18.67 -4.49 5.37
CA VAL A 318 19.84 -3.65 5.08
C VAL A 318 20.33 -2.90 6.33
N LEU A 319 19.41 -2.45 7.17
CA LEU A 319 19.68 -1.69 8.40
C LEU A 319 19.72 -2.60 9.65
N ILE A 320 20.04 -3.87 9.50
CA ILE A 320 20.10 -4.82 10.62
C ILE A 320 21.07 -4.37 11.72
N TRP A 321 22.12 -3.62 11.35
CA TRP A 321 23.13 -3.05 12.23
C TRP A 321 22.60 -1.88 13.08
N GLN A 322 21.48 -1.26 12.71
CA GLN A 322 20.81 -0.20 13.48
C GLN A 322 19.69 -0.70 14.41
N LYS A 323 19.46 -2.02 14.48
CA LYS A 323 18.36 -2.57 15.31
C LYS A 323 18.51 -2.15 16.77
N GLY A 324 17.63 -1.24 17.20
CA GLY A 324 17.57 -0.69 18.56
C GLY A 324 17.15 0.78 18.63
N VAL A 325 17.31 1.56 17.55
CA VAL A 325 17.19 3.04 17.63
C VAL A 325 15.87 3.59 17.09
N VAL A 326 15.17 2.89 16.19
CA VAL A 326 13.85 3.34 15.68
C VAL A 326 12.92 2.14 15.46
N LYS A 327 11.81 2.09 16.21
CA LYS A 327 10.66 1.23 15.93
C LYS A 327 9.55 2.13 15.36
N TRP A 328 9.14 1.84 14.13
CA TRP A 328 7.92 2.37 13.52
C TRP A 328 6.83 1.32 13.66
#